data_AF-A0A7C6B2K6-F1
#
_entry.id   AF-A0A7C6B2K6-F1
#
_cell.length_a   1.000
_cell.length_b   1.000
_cell.length_c   1.000
_cell.angle_alpha   90.00
_cell.angle_beta   90.00
_cell.angle_gamma   90.00
#
_symmetry.space_group_name_H-M   'P 1'
#
loop_
_entity.id
_entity.type
_entity.pdbx_description
1 polymer ?
#
loop_
_entity_poly.entity_id
_entity_poly.type
_entity_poly.pdbx_seq_one_letter_code
_entity_poly.pdbx_strand_id
1 'polypeptide(L)'
;MRRRQWLRWLIGTATAGAVAGIGLWAWRTRKSTPQLSAGEFGSAVTELFEATLDGFGTGRDLAKESPAQGYRLSRDVRLFRGTVVTWRELVVLNHPVVAFDITHPGGEQGSLFATRWIIAGLPPIPPRQPCLRTSRSSAGWWQDNDLAYVLVVLGNSRVYQRFLTPPGPLT
;
A
#
# COMPACT_ATOMS: atom_id res chain seq x y z
N MET A 1 76.94 -4.58 -29.90
CA MET A 1 76.21 -5.64 -29.16
C MET A 1 75.66 -5.00 -27.88
N ARG A 2 74.43 -4.46 -27.87
CA ARG A 2 73.12 -5.15 -27.73
C ARG A 2 73.10 -6.10 -26.52
N ARG A 3 72.43 -5.66 -25.44
CA ARG A 3 71.66 -6.43 -24.44
C ARG A 3 71.76 -5.71 -23.10
N ARG A 4 70.82 -4.80 -22.75
CA ARG A 4 70.46 -4.45 -21.34
C ARG A 4 69.46 -3.30 -21.15
N GLN A 5 68.81 -2.78 -22.20
CA GLN A 5 67.87 -1.64 -22.03
C GLN A 5 66.41 -1.90 -22.45
N TRP A 6 66.02 -3.15 -22.70
CA TRP A 6 64.70 -3.47 -23.25
C TRP A 6 63.67 -4.06 -22.26
N LEU A 7 63.91 -3.91 -20.95
CA LEU A 7 63.05 -4.46 -19.89
C LEU A 7 62.43 -3.37 -19.00
N ARG A 8 61.90 -2.30 -19.61
CA ARG A 8 61.15 -1.26 -18.87
C ARG A 8 59.78 -0.91 -19.48
N TRP A 9 59.23 -1.73 -20.38
CA TRP A 9 57.95 -1.45 -21.05
C TRP A 9 56.92 -2.57 -20.93
N LEU A 10 56.68 -3.09 -19.72
CA LEU A 10 55.59 -4.05 -19.47
C LEU A 10 54.93 -3.85 -18.09
N ILE A 11 54.61 -2.61 -17.70
CA ILE A 11 53.72 -2.36 -16.56
C ILE A 11 52.79 -1.22 -16.96
N GLY A 12 51.62 -1.54 -17.52
CA GLY A 12 50.71 -0.48 -17.92
C GLY A 12 49.39 -0.86 -18.56
N THR A 13 48.88 -2.09 -18.43
CA THR A 13 47.54 -2.42 -18.96
C THR A 13 46.90 -3.56 -18.17
N ALA A 14 46.40 -3.32 -16.94
CA ALA A 14 45.60 -4.33 -16.24
C ALA A 14 44.55 -3.77 -15.26
N THR A 15 44.14 -2.51 -15.37
CA THR A 15 43.21 -1.88 -14.40
C THR A 15 42.02 -1.17 -15.04
N ALA A 16 41.60 -1.57 -16.25
CA ALA A 16 40.36 -1.03 -16.86
C ALA A 16 39.19 -2.02 -16.91
N GLY A 17 39.46 -3.34 -16.90
CA GLY A 17 38.40 -4.36 -17.07
C GLY A 17 37.60 -4.68 -15.80
N ALA A 18 38.22 -4.61 -14.62
CA ALA A 18 37.57 -5.05 -13.38
C ALA A 18 36.49 -4.08 -12.88
N VAL A 19 36.62 -2.78 -13.15
CA VAL A 19 35.66 -1.76 -12.66
C VAL A 19 34.36 -1.77 -13.46
N ALA A 20 34.45 -1.98 -14.78
CA ALA A 20 33.27 -2.06 -15.66
C ALA A 20 32.41 -3.31 -15.36
N GLY A 21 33.05 -4.45 -15.07
CA GLY A 21 32.34 -5.70 -14.75
C GLY A 21 31.54 -5.62 -13.45
N ILE A 22 32.09 -5.01 -12.40
CA ILE A 22 31.40 -4.80 -11.12
C ILE A 22 30.22 -3.83 -11.30
N GLY A 23 30.38 -2.77 -12.08
CA GLY A 23 29.31 -1.82 -12.37
C GLY A 23 28.13 -2.46 -13.11
N LEU A 24 28.40 -3.27 -14.14
CA LEU A 24 27.36 -3.98 -14.89
C LEU A 24 26.67 -5.06 -14.06
N TRP A 25 27.42 -5.77 -13.23
CA TRP A 25 26.87 -6.79 -12.32
C TRP A 25 25.99 -6.15 -11.24
N ALA A 26 26.47 -5.09 -10.58
CA ALA A 26 25.70 -4.35 -9.57
C ALA A 26 24.43 -3.68 -10.16
N TRP A 27 24.49 -3.20 -11.40
CA TRP A 27 23.31 -2.67 -12.11
C TRP A 27 22.31 -3.77 -12.48
N ARG A 28 22.79 -4.96 -12.89
CA ARG A 28 21.94 -6.11 -13.21
C ARG A 28 21.34 -6.78 -11.97
N THR A 29 22.01 -6.70 -10.82
CA THR A 29 21.51 -7.19 -9.52
C THR A 29 20.73 -6.16 -8.73
N ARG A 30 20.70 -4.88 -9.15
CA ARG A 30 19.58 -3.99 -8.86
C ARG A 30 18.36 -4.53 -9.62
N LYS A 31 17.84 -5.66 -9.13
CA LYS A 31 16.45 -6.01 -9.33
C LYS A 31 15.69 -4.78 -8.84
N SER A 32 15.18 -3.97 -9.78
CA SER A 32 14.18 -2.97 -9.49
C SER A 32 13.16 -3.70 -8.64
N THR A 33 13.10 -3.40 -7.34
CA THR A 33 12.06 -3.94 -6.47
C THR A 33 10.76 -3.66 -7.21
N PRO A 34 10.01 -4.68 -7.66
CA PRO A 34 8.83 -4.44 -8.46
C PRO A 34 7.97 -3.46 -7.69
N GLN A 35 7.79 -2.26 -8.26
CA GLN A 35 6.98 -1.23 -7.64
C GLN A 35 5.58 -1.79 -7.59
N LEU A 36 5.10 -2.07 -6.38
CA LEU A 36 3.73 -2.54 -6.17
C LEU A 36 2.77 -1.54 -6.82
N SER A 37 2.00 -1.98 -7.81
CA SER A 37 1.05 -1.09 -8.47
C SER A 37 -0.18 -0.87 -7.58
N ALA A 38 -0.80 0.30 -7.71
CA ALA A 38 -2.04 0.63 -7.00
C ALA A 38 -3.15 -0.41 -7.26
N GLY A 39 -3.26 -0.89 -8.49
CA GLY A 39 -4.26 -1.88 -8.90
C GLY A 39 -4.00 -3.26 -8.31
N GLU A 40 -2.74 -3.73 -8.28
CA GLU A 40 -2.37 -5.00 -7.65
C GLU A 40 -2.64 -4.98 -6.15
N PHE A 41 -2.24 -3.91 -5.46
CA PHE A 41 -2.49 -3.76 -4.03
C PHE A 41 -3.99 -3.69 -3.71
N GLY A 42 -4.73 -2.84 -4.45
CA GLY A 42 -6.17 -2.69 -4.29
C GLY A 42 -6.94 -3.99 -4.53
N SER A 43 -6.54 -4.76 -5.55
CA SER A 43 -7.18 -6.05 -5.88
C SER A 43 -6.88 -7.11 -4.82
N ALA A 44 -5.62 -7.25 -4.39
CA ALA A 44 -5.23 -8.20 -3.35
C ALA A 44 -5.92 -7.93 -2.01
N VAL A 45 -6.04 -6.64 -1.63
CA VAL A 45 -6.76 -6.25 -0.42
C VAL A 45 -8.26 -6.53 -0.53
N THR A 46 -8.86 -6.28 -1.70
CA THR A 46 -10.30 -6.55 -1.92
C THR A 46 -10.60 -8.04 -1.85
N GLU A 47 -9.76 -8.87 -2.47
CA GLU A 47 -9.85 -10.33 -2.39
C GLU A 47 -9.70 -10.82 -0.94
N LEU A 48 -8.72 -10.29 -0.19
CA LEU A 48 -8.53 -10.63 1.21
C LEU A 48 -9.75 -10.27 2.07
N PHE A 49 -10.32 -9.07 1.88
CA PHE A 49 -11.54 -8.67 2.58
C PHE A 49 -12.67 -9.65 2.33
N GLU A 50 -12.90 -10.02 1.07
CA GLU A 50 -13.94 -10.96 0.68
C GLU A 50 -13.74 -12.38 1.21
N ALA A 51 -12.49 -12.82 1.33
CA ALA A 51 -12.12 -14.11 1.89
C ALA A 51 -12.18 -14.14 3.43
N THR A 52 -12.14 -12.99 4.10
CA THR A 52 -12.04 -12.88 5.56
C THR A 52 -13.23 -12.18 6.21
N LEU A 53 -14.39 -12.20 5.55
CA LEU A 53 -15.64 -11.67 6.08
C LEU A 53 -16.03 -12.32 7.41
N ASP A 54 -15.77 -13.61 7.60
CA ASP A 54 -16.04 -14.31 8.86
C ASP A 54 -15.18 -13.79 10.03
N GLY A 55 -14.02 -13.19 9.72
CA GLY A 55 -13.14 -12.55 10.70
C GLY A 55 -13.41 -11.06 10.89
N PHE A 56 -14.38 -10.48 10.18
CA PHE A 56 -14.69 -9.06 10.28
C PHE A 56 -15.17 -8.69 11.68
N GLY A 57 -14.63 -7.60 12.24
CA GLY A 57 -15.06 -7.09 13.54
C GLY A 57 -14.46 -7.84 14.74
N THR A 58 -13.75 -8.95 14.53
CA THR A 58 -13.11 -9.76 15.59
C THR A 58 -11.80 -9.17 16.13
N GLY A 59 -11.34 -8.06 15.54
CA GLY A 59 -10.13 -7.36 15.96
C GLY A 59 -10.25 -6.66 17.32
N ARG A 60 -9.22 -5.88 17.64
CA ARG A 60 -9.14 -5.08 18.86
C ARG A 60 -9.97 -3.81 18.71
N ASP A 61 -10.66 -3.39 19.75
CA ASP A 61 -11.46 -2.16 19.75
C ASP A 61 -10.55 -0.93 19.66
N LEU A 62 -10.74 -0.11 18.61
CA LEU A 62 -9.93 1.08 18.37
C LEU A 62 -10.05 2.11 19.49
N ALA A 63 -11.19 2.16 20.18
CA ALA A 63 -11.40 3.07 21.30
C ALA A 63 -10.61 2.67 22.56
N LYS A 64 -10.16 1.42 22.64
CA LYS A 64 -9.44 0.86 23.81
C LYS A 64 -7.95 0.73 23.56
N GLU A 65 -7.58 0.31 22.36
CA GLU A 65 -6.20 0.05 21.97
C GLU A 65 -5.96 0.65 20.59
N SER A 66 -4.90 1.45 20.46
CA SER A 66 -4.50 1.99 19.16
C SER A 66 -3.56 1.03 18.44
N PRO A 67 -3.63 0.93 17.10
CA PRO A 67 -2.65 0.21 16.32
C PRO A 67 -1.23 0.64 16.64
N ALA A 68 -0.32 -0.33 16.67
CA ALA A 68 1.10 -0.04 16.79
C ALA A 68 1.57 0.86 15.65
N GLN A 69 2.73 1.51 15.83
CA GLN A 69 3.41 2.22 14.75
C GLN A 69 2.61 3.37 14.12
N GLY A 70 1.60 3.96 14.78
CA GLY A 70 0.96 5.19 14.28
C GLY A 70 0.16 5.04 12.99
N TYR A 71 -0.31 3.83 12.66
CA TYR A 71 -1.39 3.67 11.69
C TYR A 71 -2.65 4.35 12.21
N ARG A 72 -3.35 5.08 11.34
CA ARG A 72 -4.52 5.87 11.69
C ARG A 72 -5.64 5.64 10.70
N LEU A 73 -6.88 5.86 11.13
CA LEU A 73 -8.00 6.02 10.20
C LEU A 73 -7.77 7.26 9.33
N SER A 74 -8.12 7.17 8.05
CA SER A 74 -8.12 8.33 7.17
C SER A 74 -9.22 9.31 7.57
N ARG A 75 -8.90 10.61 7.58
CA ARG A 75 -9.88 11.70 7.77
C ARG A 75 -10.97 11.75 6.71
N ASP A 76 -10.70 11.14 5.55
CA ASP A 76 -11.63 11.09 4.43
C ASP A 76 -12.63 9.94 4.55
N VAL A 77 -12.50 9.10 5.57
CA VAL A 77 -13.50 8.11 5.95
C VAL A 77 -14.43 8.70 6.99
N ARG A 78 -15.72 8.67 6.67
CA ARG A 78 -16.78 9.19 7.51
C ARG A 78 -17.11 8.19 8.61
N LEU A 79 -17.19 8.67 9.84
CA LEU A 79 -17.70 7.90 10.98
C LEU A 79 -18.97 8.56 11.52
N PHE A 80 -20.04 7.79 11.67
CA PHE A 80 -21.29 8.25 12.28
C PHE A 80 -21.29 7.99 13.79
N ARG A 81 -22.11 8.74 14.53
CA ARG A 81 -22.36 8.45 15.95
C ARG A 81 -22.89 7.01 16.08
N GLY A 82 -22.24 6.21 16.92
CA GLY A 82 -22.55 4.79 17.08
C GLY A 82 -21.83 3.86 16.10
N THR A 83 -20.92 4.37 15.27
CA THR A 83 -20.01 3.52 14.48
C THR A 83 -19.09 2.76 15.42
N VAL A 84 -18.98 1.45 15.21
CA VAL A 84 -18.02 0.58 15.89
C VAL A 84 -16.83 0.37 14.97
N VAL A 85 -15.62 0.56 15.50
CA VAL A 85 -14.38 0.31 14.76
C VAL A 85 -13.51 -0.63 15.55
N THR A 86 -13.16 -1.76 14.94
CA THR A 86 -12.11 -2.64 15.44
C THR A 86 -10.94 -2.67 14.45
N TRP A 87 -9.78 -3.12 14.90
CA TRP A 87 -8.60 -3.19 14.06
C TRP A 87 -7.83 -4.49 14.25
N ARG A 88 -7.16 -4.92 13.18
CA ARG A 88 -6.34 -6.12 13.14
C ARG A 88 -5.11 -5.91 12.26
N GLU A 89 -4.04 -6.60 12.61
CA GLU A 89 -2.80 -6.64 11.84
C GLU A 89 -2.84 -7.82 10.89
N LEU A 90 -2.39 -7.59 9.67
CA LEU A 90 -2.35 -8.56 8.60
C LEU A 90 -1.14 -8.29 7.71
N VAL A 91 -0.84 -9.26 6.85
CA VAL A 91 0.20 -9.15 5.83
C VAL A 91 -0.45 -9.33 4.48
N VAL A 92 -0.25 -8.38 3.58
CA VAL A 92 -0.74 -8.41 2.19
C VAL A 92 0.43 -8.23 1.26
N LEU A 93 0.64 -9.18 0.34
CA LEU A 93 1.76 -9.15 -0.60
C LEU A 93 3.13 -8.95 0.09
N ASN A 94 3.34 -9.58 1.26
CA ASN A 94 4.52 -9.44 2.12
C ASN A 94 4.70 -8.05 2.78
N HIS A 95 3.68 -7.20 2.79
CA HIS A 95 3.70 -5.91 3.46
C HIS A 95 2.78 -5.90 4.70
N PRO A 96 3.21 -5.26 5.80
CA PRO A 96 2.36 -5.07 6.97
C PRO A 96 1.20 -4.11 6.64
N VAL A 97 0.00 -4.54 6.98
CA VAL A 97 -1.25 -3.81 6.78
C VAL A 97 -2.04 -3.82 8.08
N VAL A 98 -2.69 -2.70 8.40
CA VAL A 98 -3.71 -2.62 9.45
C VAL A 98 -5.06 -2.52 8.76
N ALA A 99 -5.97 -3.45 9.04
CA ALA A 99 -7.37 -3.30 8.67
C ALA A 99 -8.14 -2.68 9.84
N PHE A 100 -8.86 -1.60 9.57
CA PHE A 100 -9.87 -1.04 10.45
C PHE A 100 -11.24 -1.51 9.95
N ASP A 101 -11.84 -2.46 10.65
CA ASP A 101 -13.17 -2.97 10.36
C ASP A 101 -14.21 -2.00 10.95
N ILE A 102 -15.04 -1.43 10.08
CA ILE A 102 -15.98 -0.33 10.40
C ILE A 102 -17.40 -0.83 10.20
N THR A 103 -18.19 -0.82 11.27
CA THR A 103 -19.63 -1.09 11.23
C THR A 103 -20.40 0.18 11.54
N HIS A 104 -21.15 0.70 10.56
CA HIS A 104 -22.04 1.83 10.79
C HIS A 104 -23.35 1.41 11.47
N PRO A 105 -24.06 2.33 12.16
CA PRO A 105 -25.31 2.02 12.85
C PRO A 105 -26.40 1.41 11.97
N GLY A 106 -26.39 1.71 10.66
CA GLY A 106 -27.31 1.13 9.68
C GLY A 106 -26.97 -0.30 9.25
N GLY A 107 -25.95 -0.93 9.85
CA GLY A 107 -25.47 -2.26 9.49
C GLY A 107 -24.55 -2.29 8.26
N GLU A 108 -24.24 -1.14 7.67
CA GLU A 108 -23.27 -1.05 6.57
C GLU A 108 -21.87 -1.39 7.11
N GLN A 109 -21.16 -2.29 6.41
CA GLN A 109 -19.86 -2.82 6.80
C GLN A 109 -18.80 -2.52 5.74
N GLY A 110 -17.60 -2.19 6.20
CA GLY A 110 -16.43 -2.04 5.35
C GLY A 110 -15.15 -2.03 6.15
N SER A 111 -14.03 -2.31 5.50
CA SER A 111 -12.71 -2.26 6.11
C SER A 111 -11.84 -1.23 5.40
N LEU A 112 -11.21 -0.35 6.19
CA LEU A 112 -10.15 0.52 5.72
C LEU A 112 -8.81 -0.17 5.97
N PHE A 113 -8.11 -0.54 4.92
CA PHE A 113 -6.77 -1.10 4.99
C PHE A 113 -5.75 0.02 4.86
N ALA A 114 -4.77 0.06 5.76
CA ALA A 114 -3.71 1.05 5.77
C ALA A 114 -2.34 0.36 5.73
N THR A 115 -1.45 0.79 4.85
CA THR A 115 -0.05 0.35 4.78
C THR A 115 0.90 1.54 4.72
N ARG A 116 2.08 1.40 5.32
CA ARG A 116 3.16 2.40 5.25
C ARG A 116 4.06 2.13 4.07
N TRP A 117 3.55 2.43 2.89
CA TRP A 117 4.29 2.27 1.64
C TRP A 117 3.85 3.32 0.65
N ILE A 118 4.82 3.94 -0.04
CA ILE A 118 4.55 4.90 -1.11
C ILE A 118 4.26 4.12 -2.40
N ILE A 119 2.99 4.10 -2.82
CA ILE A 119 2.56 3.38 -4.02
C ILE A 119 2.36 4.40 -5.15
N ALA A 120 3.13 4.24 -6.22
CA ALA A 120 3.06 5.13 -7.36
C ALA A 120 1.67 5.11 -8.00
N GLY A 121 1.15 6.31 -8.34
CA GLY A 121 -0.13 6.47 -9.02
C GLY A 121 -1.37 6.49 -8.13
N LEU A 122 -1.22 6.42 -6.80
CA LEU A 122 -2.34 6.64 -5.89
C LEU A 122 -2.74 8.13 -5.86
N PRO A 123 -4.04 8.47 -5.97
CA PRO A 123 -4.51 9.84 -5.79
C PRO A 123 -4.31 10.28 -4.33
N PRO A 124 -4.18 11.59 -4.05
CA PRO A 124 -3.99 12.11 -2.69
C PRO A 124 -5.28 12.10 -1.83
N ILE A 125 -6.43 11.83 -2.45
CA ILE A 125 -7.75 11.81 -1.83
C ILE A 125 -8.54 10.60 -2.34
N PRO A 126 -9.51 10.05 -1.58
CA PRO A 126 -10.29 8.92 -2.03
C PRO A 126 -11.06 9.24 -3.32
N PRO A 127 -11.08 8.32 -4.29
CA PRO A 127 -11.87 8.48 -5.49
C PRO A 127 -13.37 8.45 -5.15
N ARG A 128 -14.18 9.31 -5.78
CA ARG A 128 -15.64 9.38 -5.53
C ARG A 128 -16.42 8.19 -6.08
N GLN A 129 -15.83 7.51 -7.07
CA GLN A 129 -16.32 6.25 -7.58
C GLN A 129 -15.31 5.17 -7.21
N PRO A 130 -15.77 3.97 -6.83
CA PRO A 130 -14.85 2.89 -6.51
C PRO A 130 -14.02 2.53 -7.74
N CYS A 131 -12.71 2.32 -7.54
CA CYS A 131 -11.79 1.85 -8.57
C CYS A 131 -12.08 0.40 -8.99
N LEU A 132 -12.58 -0.41 -8.05
CA LEU A 132 -12.91 -1.81 -8.27
C LEU A 132 -14.30 -2.11 -7.73
N ARG A 133 -15.07 -2.91 -8.47
CA ARG A 133 -16.39 -3.39 -8.08
C ARG A 133 -16.48 -4.87 -8.34
N THR A 134 -16.95 -5.61 -7.35
CA THR A 134 -17.31 -7.03 -7.50
C THR A 134 -18.83 -7.17 -7.40
N SER A 135 -19.32 -8.41 -7.38
CA SER A 135 -20.74 -8.69 -7.14
C SER A 135 -21.18 -8.35 -5.70
N ARG A 136 -20.24 -8.30 -4.75
CA ARG A 136 -20.51 -8.13 -3.32
C ARG A 136 -19.86 -6.91 -2.69
N SER A 137 -18.81 -6.36 -3.29
CA SER A 137 -18.02 -5.29 -2.69
C SER A 137 -17.70 -4.16 -3.66
N SER A 138 -17.38 -3.01 -3.10
CA SER A 138 -16.88 -1.84 -3.82
C SER A 138 -15.64 -1.31 -3.12
N ALA A 139 -14.56 -1.07 -3.87
CA ALA A 139 -13.29 -0.66 -3.32
C ALA A 139 -12.71 0.58 -4.00
N GLY A 140 -12.04 1.44 -3.23
CA GLY A 140 -11.29 2.57 -3.75
C GLY A 140 -10.06 2.85 -2.90
N TRP A 141 -9.01 3.37 -3.54
CA TRP A 141 -7.69 3.50 -2.95
C TRP A 141 -7.07 4.87 -3.23
N TRP A 142 -6.32 5.36 -2.25
CA TRP A 142 -5.66 6.67 -2.25
C TRP A 142 -4.49 6.67 -1.28
N GLN A 143 -3.70 7.73 -1.28
CA GLN A 143 -2.58 7.89 -0.37
C GLN A 143 -2.66 9.24 0.34
N ASP A 144 -2.64 9.22 1.67
CA ASP A 144 -2.51 10.43 2.48
C ASP A 144 -1.17 10.39 3.21
N ASN A 145 -0.25 11.25 2.76
CA ASN A 145 1.14 11.30 3.23
C ASN A 145 1.86 9.95 3.05
N ASP A 146 2.25 9.33 4.16
CA ASP A 146 3.01 8.07 4.25
C ASP A 146 2.13 6.82 4.26
N LEU A 147 0.80 6.99 4.29
CA LEU A 147 -0.15 5.89 4.38
C LEU A 147 -0.94 5.73 3.07
N ALA A 148 -0.76 4.57 2.44
CA ALA A 148 -1.62 4.11 1.38
C ALA A 148 -2.85 3.42 1.98
N TYR A 149 -4.02 3.81 1.50
CA TYR A 149 -5.32 3.34 1.97
C TYR A 149 -6.06 2.60 0.86
N VAL A 150 -6.76 1.54 1.25
CA VAL A 150 -7.77 0.87 0.44
C VAL A 150 -9.02 0.74 1.30
N LEU A 151 -10.10 1.41 0.92
CA LEU A 151 -11.41 1.21 1.54
C LEU A 151 -12.17 0.18 0.73
N VAL A 152 -12.56 -0.92 1.36
CA VAL A 152 -13.42 -1.95 0.78
C VAL A 152 -14.72 -1.99 1.57
N VAL A 153 -15.86 -1.87 0.92
CA VAL A 153 -17.17 -1.93 1.57
C VAL A 153 -18.00 -3.08 1.01
N LEU A 154 -18.85 -3.68 1.84
CA LEU A 154 -19.91 -4.55 1.36
C LEU A 154 -21.01 -3.72 0.69
N GLY A 155 -21.38 -4.12 -0.52
CA GLY A 155 -22.40 -3.48 -1.33
C GLY A 155 -21.84 -2.70 -2.52
N ASN A 156 -22.69 -1.82 -3.04
CA ASN A 156 -22.47 -1.12 -4.30
C ASN A 156 -21.78 0.25 -4.10
N SER A 157 -21.57 0.95 -5.23
CA SER A 157 -20.93 2.27 -5.25
C SER A 157 -21.63 3.32 -4.38
N ARG A 158 -22.94 3.21 -4.15
CA ARG A 158 -23.67 4.14 -3.27
C ARG A 158 -23.32 3.90 -1.80
N VAL A 159 -23.16 2.64 -1.40
CA VAL A 159 -22.70 2.31 -0.04
C VAL A 159 -21.27 2.82 0.15
N TYR A 160 -20.39 2.58 -0.82
CA TYR A 160 -19.01 3.10 -0.80
C TYR A 160 -18.96 4.61 -0.58
N GLN A 161 -19.79 5.37 -1.28
CA GLN A 161 -19.86 6.82 -1.13
C GLN A 161 -20.32 7.29 0.26
N ARG A 162 -21.12 6.50 0.98
CA ARG A 162 -21.58 6.84 2.34
C ARG A 162 -20.46 6.74 3.38
N PHE A 163 -19.48 5.88 3.13
CA PHE A 163 -18.26 5.77 3.94
C PHE A 163 -17.28 6.92 3.69
N LEU A 164 -17.46 7.73 2.64
CA LEU A 164 -16.59 8.86 2.36
C LEU A 164 -17.09 10.14 3.02
N THR A 165 -16.16 10.95 3.51
CA THR A 165 -16.45 12.32 3.93
C THR A 165 -16.92 13.14 2.72
N PRO A 166 -18.06 13.86 2.81
CA PRO A 166 -18.49 14.75 1.74
C PRO A 166 -17.42 15.80 1.44
N PRO A 167 -17.32 16.30 0.20
CA PRO A 167 -16.42 17.41 -0.08
C PRO A 167 -16.81 18.60 0.81
N GLY A 168 -15.81 19.28 1.37
CA GLY A 168 -16.04 20.53 2.09
C GLY A 168 -16.70 21.57 1.17
N PRO A 169 -17.37 22.58 1.74
CA PRO A 169 -17.91 23.67 0.93
C PRO A 169 -16.79 24.30 0.09
N LEU A 170 -17.07 24.59 -1.18
CA LEU A 170 -16.20 25.38 -2.03
C LEU A 170 -16.14 26.79 -1.43
N THR A 171 -15.01 27.15 -0.82
CA THR A 171 -14.71 28.52 -0.39
C THR A 171 -14.05 29.29 -1.50
#